data_AF-A0A7Z9WER6-F1
#
_entry.id   AF-A0A7Z9WER6-F1
#
_cell.length_a   1.000
_cell.length_b   1.000
_cell.length_c   1.000
_cell.angle_alpha   90.00
_cell.angle_beta   90.00
_cell.angle_gamma   90.00
#
_symmetry.space_group_name_H-M   'P 1'
#
loop_
_entity.id
_entity.type
_entity.pdbx_description
1 polymer ?
#
loop_
_entity_poly.entity_id
_entity_poly.type
_entity_poly.pdbx_seq_one_letter_code
_entity_poly.pdbx_strand_id
1 'polypeptide(L)'
;MDEERGLKAINYNLSLGIQLFDFAPLISRTFRLARAYQRSVYHSAYLALSESEDCDFYTGDKRVYHDLKGRFEKIKWVGDYSLPKE
;
A
#
# COMPACT_ATOMS: atom_id res chain seq x y z
N MET A 1 18.61 -16.01 -6.03
CA MET A 1 17.40 -15.70 -6.80
C MET A 1 17.88 -15.15 -8.11
N ASP A 2 17.62 -15.87 -9.19
CA ASP A 2 18.20 -15.56 -10.50
C ASP A 2 17.42 -14.39 -11.11
N GLU A 3 18.12 -13.45 -11.74
CA GLU A 3 17.56 -12.20 -12.28
C GLU A 3 16.37 -12.45 -13.23
N GLU A 4 16.49 -13.45 -14.10
CA GLU A 4 15.43 -13.85 -15.02
C GLU A 4 14.14 -14.26 -14.28
N ARG A 5 14.27 -14.99 -13.16
CA ARG A 5 13.12 -15.36 -12.34
C ARG A 5 12.50 -14.14 -11.67
N GLY A 6 13.32 -13.19 -11.23
CA GLY A 6 12.85 -11.91 -10.67
C GLY A 6 12.05 -11.08 -11.69
N LEU A 7 12.56 -10.95 -12.90
CA LEU A 7 11.89 -10.23 -13.99
C LEU A 7 10.56 -10.89 -14.38
N LYS A 8 10.52 -12.23 -14.45
CA LYS A 8 9.27 -12.98 -14.68
C LYS A 8 8.23 -12.69 -13.61
N ALA A 9 8.63 -12.66 -12.33
CA ALA A 9 7.73 -12.33 -11.24
C ALA A 9 7.20 -10.89 -11.31
N ILE A 10 8.06 -9.91 -11.63
CA ILE A 10 7.64 -8.50 -11.80
C ILE A 10 6.62 -8.38 -12.93
N ASN A 11 6.91 -8.95 -14.10
CA ASN A 11 6.01 -8.89 -15.26
C ASN A 11 4.67 -9.58 -14.98
N TYR A 12 4.70 -10.71 -14.26
CA TYR A 12 3.47 -11.37 -13.82
C TYR A 12 2.63 -10.45 -12.92
N ASN A 13 3.23 -9.81 -11.92
CA ASN A 13 2.51 -8.87 -11.05
C ASN A 13 1.89 -7.72 -11.84
N LEU A 14 2.63 -7.12 -12.77
CA LEU A 14 2.11 -6.05 -13.62
C LEU A 14 0.98 -6.53 -14.55
N SER A 15 0.95 -7.81 -14.90
CA SER A 15 -0.11 -8.39 -15.74
C SER A 15 -1.43 -8.67 -15.01
N LEU A 16 -1.47 -8.58 -13.66
CA LEU A 16 -2.68 -8.83 -12.85
C LEU A 16 -3.76 -7.75 -12.99
N GLY A 17 -3.58 -6.76 -13.86
CA GLY A 17 -4.54 -5.66 -14.03
C GLY A 17 -4.51 -4.65 -12.88
N ILE A 18 -3.35 -4.49 -12.22
CA ILE A 18 -3.15 -3.50 -11.17
C ILE A 18 -3.31 -2.11 -11.78
N GLN A 19 -4.26 -1.34 -11.26
CA GLN A 19 -4.46 0.05 -11.68
C GLN A 19 -3.35 0.94 -11.13
N LEU A 20 -2.75 1.74 -12.01
CA LEU A 20 -1.75 2.73 -11.64
C LEU A 20 -2.41 4.10 -11.56
N PHE A 21 -2.14 4.83 -10.48
CA PHE A 21 -2.68 6.15 -10.22
C PHE A 21 -1.57 7.20 -10.28
N ASP A 22 -1.87 8.36 -10.85
CA ASP A 22 -0.96 9.50 -10.83
C ASP A 22 -0.82 10.04 -9.41
N PHE A 23 0.40 10.37 -9.02
CA PHE A 23 0.71 10.91 -7.70
C PHE A 23 0.41 12.41 -7.59
N ALA A 24 0.44 13.15 -8.70
CA ALA A 24 0.31 14.62 -8.66
C ALA A 24 -0.97 15.10 -7.94
N PRO A 25 -2.17 14.50 -8.15
CA PRO A 25 -3.38 14.88 -7.43
C PRO A 25 -3.31 14.62 -5.92
N LEU A 26 -2.47 13.68 -5.49
CA LEU A 26 -2.38 13.20 -4.10
C LEU A 26 -1.36 13.97 -3.25
N ILE A 27 -0.53 14.83 -3.86
CA ILE A 27 0.66 15.39 -3.20
C ILE A 27 0.36 16.18 -1.92
N SER A 28 -0.69 17.01 -1.94
CA SER A 28 -1.10 17.82 -0.80
C SER A 28 -1.62 16.96 0.35
N ARG A 29 -2.44 15.96 0.05
CA ARG A 29 -2.98 15.04 1.06
C ARG A 29 -1.88 14.18 1.65
N THR A 30 -1.01 13.64 0.80
CA THR A 30 0.19 12.86 1.18
C THR A 30 1.05 13.62 2.18
N PHE A 31 1.35 14.88 1.93
CA PHE A 31 2.18 15.69 2.84
C PHE A 31 1.51 15.89 4.21
N ARG A 32 0.19 16.12 4.24
CA ARG A 32 -0.56 16.24 5.51
C ARG A 32 -0.54 14.95 6.31
N LEU A 33 -0.76 13.81 5.65
CA LEU A 33 -0.72 12.49 6.27
C LEU A 33 0.68 12.14 6.79
N ALA A 34 1.73 12.46 6.02
CA ALA A 34 3.11 12.26 6.44
C ALA A 34 3.43 12.98 7.75
N ARG A 35 2.95 14.22 7.90
CA ARG A 35 3.09 14.99 9.14
C ARG A 35 2.23 14.43 10.28
N ALA A 36 0.96 14.11 10.01
CA ALA A 36 0.03 13.62 11.02
C ALA A 36 0.45 12.26 11.61
N TYR A 37 0.90 11.35 10.75
CA TYR A 37 1.34 10.01 11.15
C TYR A 37 2.85 9.93 11.43
N GLN A 38 3.59 11.02 11.24
CA GLN A 38 5.06 11.08 11.33
C GLN A 38 5.74 9.98 10.51
N ARG A 39 5.26 9.76 9.27
CA ARG A 39 5.75 8.72 8.35
C ARG A 39 6.41 9.36 7.13
N SER A 40 7.11 8.53 6.35
CA SER A 40 7.67 8.95 5.07
C SER A 40 6.55 9.40 4.12
N VAL A 41 6.91 10.28 3.18
CA VAL A 41 6.05 10.67 2.06
C VAL A 41 5.61 9.44 1.27
N TYR A 42 6.53 8.47 1.09
CA TYR A 42 6.25 7.24 0.36
C TYR A 42 5.11 6.42 0.97
N HIS A 43 5.16 6.09 2.26
CA HIS A 43 4.05 5.36 2.90
C HIS A 43 2.77 6.18 2.92
N SER A 44 2.89 7.50 3.10
CA SER A 44 1.74 8.39 3.16
C SER A 44 1.06 8.58 1.80
N ALA A 45 1.75 8.32 0.69
CA ALA A 45 1.18 8.35 -0.65
C ALA A 45 0.16 7.22 -0.83
N TYR A 46 0.46 6.03 -0.31
CA TYR A 46 -0.49 4.91 -0.31
C TYR A 46 -1.70 5.17 0.60
N LEU A 47 -1.50 5.84 1.74
CA LEU A 47 -2.63 6.27 2.58
C LEU A 47 -3.51 7.27 1.85
N ALA A 48 -2.92 8.29 1.22
CA ALA A 48 -3.66 9.28 0.44
C ALA A 48 -4.44 8.64 -0.72
N LEU A 49 -3.82 7.67 -1.41
CA LEU A 49 -4.48 6.92 -2.47
C LEU A 49 -5.66 6.11 -1.92
N SER A 50 -5.49 5.39 -0.81
CA SER A 50 -6.57 4.61 -0.20
C SER A 50 -7.76 5.46 0.28
N GLU A 51 -7.50 6.70 0.70
CA GLU A 51 -8.57 7.65 1.02
C GLU A 51 -9.25 8.20 -0.24
N SER A 52 -8.50 8.47 -1.31
CA SER A 52 -9.04 8.93 -2.61
C SER A 52 -9.95 7.88 -3.25
N GLU A 53 -9.53 6.62 -3.25
CA GLU A 53 -10.24 5.51 -3.88
C GLU A 53 -11.21 4.79 -2.92
N ASP A 54 -11.42 5.35 -1.73
CA ASP A 54 -12.29 4.81 -0.68
C ASP A 54 -12.07 3.31 -0.39
N CYS A 55 -10.81 2.87 -0.37
CA CYS A 55 -10.45 1.45 -0.27
C CYS A 55 -9.56 1.15 0.94
N ASP A 56 -9.42 -0.14 1.26
CA ASP A 56 -8.50 -0.60 2.30
C ASP A 56 -7.04 -0.48 1.84
N PHE A 57 -6.14 -0.06 2.73
CA PHE A 57 -4.70 -0.08 2.51
C PHE A 57 -4.10 -1.39 3.03
N TYR A 58 -3.83 -2.32 2.12
CA TYR A 58 -3.08 -3.54 2.43
C TYR A 58 -1.58 -3.30 2.33
N THR A 59 -0.82 -3.77 3.33
CA THR A 59 0.64 -3.74 3.29
C THR A 59 1.27 -5.08 3.68
N GLY A 60 2.38 -5.40 3.01
CA GLY A 60 3.32 -6.46 3.38
C GLY A 60 4.48 -5.97 4.26
N ASP A 61 4.53 -4.66 4.58
CA ASP A 61 5.48 -4.13 5.55
C ASP A 61 4.89 -4.17 6.97
N LYS A 62 5.41 -5.10 7.79
CA LYS A 62 4.93 -5.31 9.15
C LYS A 62 5.15 -4.09 10.05
N ARG A 63 6.22 -3.32 9.82
CA ARG A 63 6.53 -2.12 10.61
C ARG A 63 5.52 -1.02 10.30
N VAL A 64 5.22 -0.80 9.01
CA VAL A 64 4.18 0.15 8.58
C VAL A 64 2.83 -0.22 9.19
N TYR A 65 2.46 -1.51 9.13
CA TYR A 65 1.23 -2.00 9.75
C TYR A 65 1.18 -1.68 11.25
N HIS A 66 2.21 -2.07 12.00
CA HIS A 66 2.26 -1.83 13.45
C HIS A 66 2.23 -0.34 13.82
N ASP A 67 2.91 0.51 13.07
CA ASP A 67 3.00 1.95 13.35
C ASP A 67 1.67 2.69 13.12
N LEU A 68 0.82 2.16 12.22
CA LEU A 68 -0.45 2.77 11.80
C LEU A 68 -1.68 2.06 12.36
N LYS A 69 -1.57 0.82 12.82
CA LYS A 69 -2.67 0.08 13.44
C LYS A 69 -3.22 0.86 14.64
N GLY A 70 -4.54 1.09 14.64
CA GLY A 70 -5.23 1.89 15.64
C GLY A 70 -5.12 3.41 15.46
N ARG A 71 -4.37 3.88 14.45
CA ARG A 71 -4.26 5.29 14.08
C ARG A 71 -4.84 5.58 12.68
N PHE A 72 -4.82 4.58 11.80
CA PHE A 72 -5.43 4.62 10.47
C PHE A 72 -6.36 3.42 10.32
N GLU A 73 -7.67 3.67 10.23
CA GLU A 73 -8.70 2.63 10.35
C GLU A 73 -8.69 1.62 9.20
N LYS A 74 -8.34 2.08 7.99
CA LYS A 74 -8.37 1.26 6.77
C LYS A 74 -7.10 0.45 6.52
N ILE A 75 -6.16 0.37 7.48
CA ILE A 75 -4.95 -0.43 7.29
C ILE A 75 -5.20 -1.92 7.54
N LYS A 76 -4.72 -2.76 6.63
CA LYS A 76 -4.81 -4.23 6.70
C LYS A 76 -3.43 -4.86 6.55
N TRP A 77 -3.19 -5.92 7.31
CA TRP A 77 -1.97 -6.73 7.18
C TRP A 77 -2.22 -7.83 6.15
N VAL A 78 -1.37 -7.94 5.12
CA VAL A 78 -1.54 -8.99 4.10
C VAL A 78 -1.41 -10.41 4.69
N GLY A 79 -0.66 -10.58 5.78
CA GLY A 79 -0.53 -11.89 6.43
C GLY A 79 -1.74 -12.30 7.26
N ASP A 80 -2.72 -11.41 7.46
CA ASP A 80 -4.04 -11.79 8.00
C ASP A 80 -4.94 -12.40 6.92
N TYR A 81 -4.53 -12.35 5.63
CA TYR A 81 -5.29 -12.92 4.53
C TYR A 81 -5.23 -14.46 4.56
N SER A 82 -6.36 -15.08 4.88
CA SER A 82 -6.57 -16.52 4.75
C SER A 82 -7.33 -16.83 3.47
N LEU A 83 -6.92 -17.88 2.74
CA LEU A 83 -7.71 -18.40 1.62
C LEU A 83 -9.11 -18.79 2.12
N PRO A 84 -10.17 -18.55 1.30
CA PRO A 84 -11.49 -19.08 1.59
C PRO A 84 -11.39 -20.59 1.83
N LYS A 85 -12.06 -21.10 2.87
CA LYS A 85 -12.24 -22.54 3.02
C LYS A 85 -13.23 -23.00 1.95
N GLU A 86 -12.85 -24.00 1.16
CA GLU A 86 -13.70 -24.69 0.18
C GLU A 86 -14.93 -25.33 0.82
#